data_AF-A0A9E3RDU2-F1
#
_entry.id   AF-A0A9E3RDU2-F1
#
_cell.length_a   1.000
_cell.length_b   1.000
_cell.length_c   1.000
_cell.angle_alpha   90.00
_cell.angle_beta   90.00
_cell.angle_gamma   90.00
#
_symmetry.space_group_name_H-M   'P 1'
#
loop_
_entity.id
_entity.type
_entity.pdbx_description
1 polymer ?
#
loop_
_entity_poly.entity_id
_entity_poly.type
_entity_poly.pdbx_seq_one_letter_code
_entity_poly.pdbx_strand_id
1 'polypeptide(L)'
;MRKFNCTEDELYEIGRISWNSCKDFLDDFKNLKALYTTTFIDDKLAAIDAAEALPDDQARGAEHEVLRASLTKQADTCLGYWLQLRRYIETAYTDPIVQKARLEEAGYKDYDKASNNNWEKVTSILKSGSEFIANHTADLTAGDNMPAGFATTYNDAMNAYGPILGQFKAQQEEAEVGTNVKLSANNTVYEDLQKMMDDGKFLYRNDASKRDQFVFEQVKNLVTNPGKAGLVVTVVEAISFIPLADASVVVQAPENPATELKTDVNGKCTFDGLLVGTNSVKVEAAGHVGQSVEVTIKTGVFSRRRFELVKI
;
A
#
# COMPACT_ATOMS: atom_id res chain seq x y z
N MET A 1 2.76 4.66 -17.42
CA MET A 1 3.85 3.84 -16.82
C MET A 1 4.66 4.71 -15.88
N ARG A 2 5.10 4.19 -14.72
CA ARG A 2 5.93 4.92 -13.74
C ARG A 2 7.30 5.23 -14.35
N LYS A 3 7.78 6.46 -14.18
CA LYS A 3 9.06 6.95 -14.75
C LYS A 3 10.21 7.01 -13.75
N PHE A 4 9.94 6.93 -12.45
CA PHE A 4 10.91 7.02 -11.36
C PHE A 4 11.18 5.65 -10.72
N ASN A 5 12.40 5.47 -10.18
CA ASN A 5 12.92 4.21 -9.64
C ASN A 5 13.03 4.23 -8.09
N CYS A 6 12.09 4.89 -7.42
CA CYS A 6 12.01 5.03 -5.97
C CYS A 6 10.54 4.90 -5.50
N THR A 7 10.33 4.91 -4.19
CA THR A 7 9.00 5.07 -3.60
C THR A 7 8.46 6.48 -3.84
N GLU A 8 7.15 6.68 -3.66
CA GLU A 8 6.52 8.01 -3.84
C GLU A 8 7.00 8.98 -2.75
N ASP A 9 7.11 8.52 -1.51
CA ASP A 9 7.65 9.28 -0.39
C ASP A 9 9.10 9.71 -0.65
N GLU A 10 9.95 8.81 -1.15
CA GLU A 10 11.32 9.16 -1.54
C GLU A 10 11.33 10.19 -2.66
N LEU A 11 10.45 10.08 -3.66
CA LEU A 11 10.36 11.05 -4.75
C LEU A 11 10.02 12.45 -4.21
N TYR A 12 9.07 12.56 -3.28
CA TYR A 12 8.66 13.83 -2.71
C TYR A 12 9.78 14.46 -1.89
N GLU A 13 10.47 13.68 -1.06
CA GLU A 13 11.58 14.21 -0.27
C GLU A 13 12.81 14.58 -1.11
N ILE A 14 13.16 13.78 -2.13
CA ILE A 14 14.19 14.16 -3.10
C ILE A 14 13.81 15.46 -3.78
N GLY A 15 12.54 15.59 -4.20
CA GLY A 15 12.01 16.80 -4.82
C GLY A 15 12.17 18.02 -3.92
N ARG A 16 11.74 17.93 -2.65
CA ARG A 16 11.84 19.01 -1.66
C ARG A 16 13.28 19.43 -1.43
N ILE A 17 14.19 18.48 -1.21
CA ILE A 17 15.61 18.78 -0.99
C ILE A 17 16.19 19.50 -2.20
N SER A 18 16.02 18.97 -3.40
CA SER A 18 16.67 19.52 -4.59
C SER A 18 16.08 20.86 -5.04
N TRP A 19 14.77 21.08 -4.90
CA TRP A 19 14.16 22.40 -5.17
C TRP A 19 14.59 23.45 -4.14
N ASN A 20 14.75 23.07 -2.87
CA ASN A 20 15.33 23.95 -1.86
C ASN A 20 16.81 24.26 -2.16
N SER A 21 17.62 23.28 -2.58
CA SER A 21 18.98 23.54 -3.07
C SER A 21 18.99 24.49 -4.29
N CYS A 22 18.04 24.35 -5.22
CA CYS A 22 17.88 25.30 -6.32
C CYS A 22 17.58 26.71 -5.82
N LYS A 23 16.75 26.84 -4.77
CA LYS A 23 16.42 28.11 -4.12
C LYS A 23 17.62 28.75 -3.41
N ASP A 24 18.44 27.94 -2.75
CA ASP A 24 19.68 28.39 -2.09
C ASP A 24 20.71 28.94 -3.09
N PHE A 25 20.71 28.41 -4.31
CA PHE A 25 21.57 28.86 -5.40
C PHE A 25 20.82 29.61 -6.52
N LEU A 26 19.74 30.31 -6.16
CA LEU A 26 18.82 30.92 -7.13
C LEU A 26 19.52 31.84 -8.13
N ASP A 27 20.52 32.62 -7.71
CA ASP A 27 21.23 33.54 -8.61
C ASP A 27 21.96 32.80 -9.73
N ASP A 28 22.62 31.69 -9.44
CA ASP A 28 23.32 30.87 -10.43
C ASP A 28 22.32 30.24 -11.43
N PHE A 29 21.21 29.72 -10.92
CA PHE A 29 20.13 29.15 -11.74
C PHE A 29 19.47 30.22 -12.62
N LYS A 30 19.16 31.40 -12.08
CA LYS A 30 18.56 32.51 -12.80
C LYS A 30 19.49 33.05 -13.91
N ASN A 31 20.80 33.05 -13.66
CA ASN A 31 21.81 33.41 -14.66
C ASN A 31 21.91 32.38 -15.79
N LEU A 32 21.67 31.09 -15.51
CA LEU A 32 21.56 30.05 -16.54
C LEU A 32 20.27 30.22 -17.35
N LYS A 33 19.12 30.33 -16.67
CA LYS A 33 17.79 30.50 -17.27
C LYS A 33 16.94 31.42 -16.40
N ALA A 34 16.48 32.52 -16.98
CA ALA A 34 15.65 33.51 -16.28
C ALA A 34 14.30 32.98 -15.77
N LEU A 35 13.88 31.77 -16.19
CA LEU A 35 12.67 31.10 -15.68
C LEU A 35 12.76 30.79 -14.18
N TYR A 36 13.99 30.55 -13.67
CA TYR A 36 14.20 30.26 -12.26
C TYR A 36 13.97 31.54 -11.45
N THR A 37 12.82 31.57 -10.80
CA THR A 37 12.37 32.61 -9.90
C THR A 37 11.90 31.97 -8.60
N THR A 38 11.84 32.73 -7.52
CA THR A 38 11.28 32.25 -6.25
C THR A 38 9.88 31.69 -6.45
N THR A 39 9.02 32.40 -7.20
CA THR A 39 7.66 31.95 -7.52
C THR A 39 7.66 30.63 -8.29
N PHE A 40 8.49 30.50 -9.33
CA PHE A 40 8.56 29.26 -10.08
C PHE A 40 8.97 28.06 -9.22
N ILE A 41 9.93 28.24 -8.30
CA ILE A 41 10.36 27.17 -7.39
C ILE A 41 9.26 26.84 -6.37
N ASP A 42 8.61 27.86 -5.81
CA ASP A 42 7.51 27.67 -4.85
C ASP A 42 6.31 26.95 -5.52
N ASP A 43 6.02 27.23 -6.78
CA ASP A 43 5.02 26.51 -7.57
C ASP A 43 5.39 25.03 -7.76
N LYS A 44 6.68 24.71 -7.90
CA LYS A 44 7.16 23.31 -8.00
C LYS A 44 7.07 22.56 -6.68
N LEU A 45 7.37 23.23 -5.56
CA LEU A 45 7.15 22.67 -4.22
C LEU A 45 5.66 22.42 -3.96
N ALA A 46 4.80 23.38 -4.31
CA ALA A 46 3.34 23.21 -4.20
C ALA A 46 2.81 22.06 -5.08
N ALA A 47 3.40 21.84 -6.27
CA ALA A 47 3.05 20.69 -7.10
C ALA A 47 3.44 19.34 -6.48
N ILE A 48 4.54 19.29 -5.72
CA ILE A 48 4.92 18.10 -4.93
C ILE A 48 3.88 17.85 -3.83
N ASP A 49 3.55 18.86 -3.05
CA ASP A 49 2.57 18.74 -1.96
C ASP A 49 1.18 18.35 -2.50
N ALA A 50 0.78 18.88 -3.66
CA ALA A 50 -0.46 18.51 -4.32
C ALA A 50 -0.46 17.04 -4.79
N ALA A 51 0.68 16.53 -5.27
CA ALA A 51 0.81 15.14 -5.70
C ALA A 51 0.80 14.16 -4.51
N GLU A 52 1.45 14.53 -3.40
CA GLU A 52 1.48 13.75 -2.15
C GLU A 52 0.09 13.68 -1.49
N ALA A 53 -0.66 14.79 -1.53
CA ALA A 53 -2.02 14.87 -0.97
C ALA A 53 -3.06 14.05 -1.75
N LEU A 54 -2.75 13.55 -2.96
CA LEU A 54 -3.65 12.67 -3.68
C LEU A 54 -3.84 11.35 -2.88
N PRO A 55 -5.08 10.84 -2.77
CA PRO A 55 -5.36 9.62 -2.01
C PRO A 55 -4.39 8.48 -2.39
N ASP A 56 -3.97 7.69 -1.41
CA ASP A 56 -3.20 6.47 -1.67
C ASP A 56 -4.14 5.29 -1.99
N ASP A 57 -3.55 4.15 -2.37
CA ASP A 57 -4.31 2.94 -2.68
C ASP A 57 -5.06 2.40 -1.45
N GLN A 58 -4.57 2.69 -0.24
CA GLN A 58 -5.13 2.18 1.00
C GLN A 58 -6.42 2.93 1.39
N ALA A 59 -6.43 4.25 1.29
CA ALA A 59 -7.61 5.08 1.50
C ALA A 59 -8.71 4.76 0.47
N ARG A 60 -8.34 4.53 -0.80
CA ARG A 60 -9.28 4.09 -1.86
C ARG A 60 -9.83 2.69 -1.60
N GLY A 61 -8.99 1.76 -1.15
CA GLY A 61 -9.38 0.37 -0.88
C GLY A 61 -10.43 0.27 0.24
N ALA A 62 -10.28 1.06 1.31
CA ALA A 62 -11.18 1.03 2.46
C ALA A 62 -12.63 1.41 2.10
N GLU A 63 -12.82 2.47 1.30
CA GLU A 63 -14.16 2.91 0.88
C GLU A 63 -14.85 1.87 -0.04
N HIS A 64 -14.09 1.27 -0.96
CA HIS A 64 -14.59 0.20 -1.81
C HIS A 64 -15.01 -1.05 -1.00
N GLU A 65 -14.25 -1.41 0.04
CA GLU A 65 -14.61 -2.51 0.94
C GLU A 65 -15.90 -2.23 1.72
N VAL A 66 -16.07 -1.00 2.24
CA VAL A 66 -17.29 -0.57 2.93
C VAL A 66 -18.51 -0.63 2.01
N LEU A 67 -18.38 -0.18 0.76
CA LEU A 67 -19.45 -0.23 -0.22
C LEU A 67 -19.79 -1.68 -0.61
N ARG A 68 -18.79 -2.54 -0.77
CA ARG A 68 -19.01 -3.97 -1.04
C ARG A 68 -19.79 -4.62 0.09
N ALA A 69 -19.40 -4.40 1.34
CA ALA A 69 -20.09 -4.95 2.51
C ALA A 69 -21.55 -4.45 2.59
N SER A 70 -21.77 -3.16 2.33
CA SER A 70 -23.10 -2.55 2.30
C SER A 70 -23.98 -3.14 1.19
N LEU A 71 -23.40 -3.33 0.00
CA LEU A 71 -24.08 -3.94 -1.15
C LEU A 71 -24.47 -5.39 -0.87
N THR A 72 -23.57 -6.21 -0.32
CA THR A 72 -23.87 -7.59 0.08
C THR A 72 -25.02 -7.63 1.08
N LYS A 73 -24.96 -6.82 2.14
CA LYS A 73 -26.01 -6.77 3.16
C LYS A 73 -27.38 -6.38 2.58
N GLN A 74 -27.40 -5.41 1.67
CA GLN A 74 -28.64 -4.99 1.02
C GLN A 74 -29.16 -6.05 0.04
N ALA A 75 -28.27 -6.71 -0.71
CA ALA A 75 -28.62 -7.83 -1.58
C ALA A 75 -29.25 -8.99 -0.79
N ASP A 76 -28.67 -9.36 0.36
CA ASP A 76 -29.22 -10.39 1.25
C ASP A 76 -30.63 -10.04 1.74
N THR A 77 -30.85 -8.76 2.09
CA THR A 77 -32.16 -8.26 2.49
C THR A 77 -33.19 -8.39 1.36
N CYS A 78 -32.80 -7.97 0.15
CA CYS A 78 -33.60 -8.09 -1.06
C CYS A 78 -33.95 -9.55 -1.40
N LEU A 79 -32.97 -10.47 -1.35
CA LEU A 79 -33.18 -11.89 -1.60
C LEU A 79 -34.06 -12.53 -0.52
N GLY A 80 -33.96 -12.08 0.74
CA GLY A 80 -34.87 -12.48 1.81
C GLY A 80 -36.32 -12.12 1.51
N TYR A 81 -36.59 -10.92 0.99
CA TYR A 81 -37.94 -10.55 0.56
C TYR A 81 -38.39 -11.33 -0.68
N TRP A 82 -37.48 -11.62 -1.62
CA TRP A 82 -37.83 -12.49 -2.74
C TRP A 82 -38.19 -13.92 -2.30
N LEU A 83 -37.50 -14.48 -1.30
CA LEU A 83 -37.88 -15.76 -0.70
C LEU A 83 -39.26 -15.71 -0.03
N GLN A 84 -39.64 -14.58 0.57
CA GLN A 84 -41.00 -14.37 1.08
C GLN A 84 -42.03 -14.33 -0.07
N LEU A 85 -41.73 -13.61 -1.16
CA LEU A 85 -42.57 -13.61 -2.37
C LEU A 85 -42.79 -15.03 -2.90
N ARG A 86 -41.73 -15.84 -2.95
CA ARG A 86 -41.83 -17.25 -3.33
C ARG A 86 -42.84 -18.01 -2.48
N ARG A 87 -42.90 -17.78 -1.16
CA ARG A 87 -43.90 -18.44 -0.29
C ARG A 87 -45.33 -18.03 -0.65
N TYR A 88 -45.56 -16.75 -0.93
CA TYR A 88 -46.88 -16.29 -1.37
C TYR A 88 -47.29 -16.89 -2.71
N ILE A 89 -46.36 -17.02 -3.65
CA ILE A 89 -46.59 -17.71 -4.95
C ILE A 89 -46.93 -19.19 -4.73
N GLU A 90 -46.18 -19.88 -3.87
CA GLU A 90 -46.42 -21.30 -3.55
C GLU A 90 -47.81 -21.53 -2.95
N THR A 91 -48.31 -20.58 -2.15
CA THR A 91 -49.67 -20.63 -1.56
C THR A 91 -50.77 -20.23 -2.55
N ALA A 92 -50.56 -19.19 -3.36
CA ALA A 92 -51.57 -18.68 -4.30
C ALA A 92 -51.81 -19.64 -5.48
N TYR A 93 -50.78 -20.37 -5.91
CA TYR A 93 -50.84 -21.27 -7.06
C TYR A 93 -50.49 -22.70 -6.64
N THR A 94 -51.50 -23.55 -6.48
CA THR A 94 -51.32 -24.94 -6.02
C THR A 94 -51.06 -25.95 -7.15
N ASP A 95 -51.43 -25.62 -8.38
CA ASP A 95 -51.10 -26.43 -9.56
C ASP A 95 -49.58 -26.36 -9.81
N PRO A 96 -48.84 -27.49 -9.78
CA PRO A 96 -47.38 -27.48 -9.91
C PRO A 96 -46.85 -26.87 -11.22
N ILE A 97 -47.58 -26.99 -12.33
CA ILE A 97 -47.17 -26.46 -13.63
C ILE A 97 -47.31 -24.94 -13.62
N VAL A 98 -48.45 -24.45 -13.12
CA VAL A 98 -48.72 -23.01 -13.00
C VAL A 98 -47.76 -22.37 -11.99
N GLN A 99 -47.57 -23.00 -10.83
CA GLN A 99 -46.67 -22.53 -9.79
C GLN A 99 -45.24 -22.37 -10.31
N LYS A 100 -44.72 -23.38 -11.03
CA LYS A 100 -43.39 -23.29 -11.64
C LYS A 100 -43.30 -22.11 -12.61
N ALA A 101 -44.29 -21.93 -13.49
CA ALA A 101 -44.29 -20.82 -14.44
C ALA A 101 -44.30 -19.46 -13.73
N ARG A 102 -45.07 -19.33 -12.63
CA ARG A 102 -45.13 -18.11 -11.81
C ARG A 102 -43.83 -17.82 -11.07
N LEU A 103 -43.17 -18.85 -10.54
CA LEU A 103 -41.84 -18.70 -9.93
C LEU A 103 -40.80 -18.26 -10.98
N GLU A 104 -40.84 -18.83 -12.18
CA GLU A 104 -39.94 -18.42 -13.27
C GLU A 104 -40.19 -16.98 -13.72
N GLU A 105 -41.45 -16.56 -13.81
CA GLU A 105 -41.87 -15.17 -14.09
C GLU A 105 -41.36 -14.20 -13.02
N ALA A 106 -41.42 -14.59 -11.75
CA ALA A 106 -40.87 -13.83 -10.63
C ALA A 106 -39.33 -13.85 -10.54
N GLY A 107 -38.63 -14.52 -11.46
CA GLY A 107 -37.16 -14.49 -11.57
C GLY A 107 -36.41 -15.66 -10.93
N TYR A 108 -37.08 -16.78 -10.60
CA TYR A 108 -36.47 -17.94 -9.91
C TYR A 108 -35.18 -18.46 -10.56
N LYS A 109 -35.08 -18.40 -11.91
CA LYS A 109 -33.91 -18.87 -12.66
C LYS A 109 -32.62 -18.11 -12.34
N ASP A 110 -32.73 -16.88 -11.86
CA ASP A 110 -31.57 -16.04 -11.55
C ASP A 110 -31.15 -16.14 -10.07
N TYR A 111 -31.96 -16.77 -9.21
CA TYR A 111 -31.76 -16.79 -7.76
C TYR A 111 -30.39 -17.35 -7.34
N ASP A 112 -30.00 -18.51 -7.86
CA ASP A 112 -28.73 -19.16 -7.50
C ASP A 112 -27.52 -18.24 -7.78
N LYS A 113 -27.53 -17.58 -8.94
CA LYS A 113 -26.50 -16.60 -9.30
C LYS A 113 -26.57 -15.36 -8.42
N ALA A 114 -27.79 -14.86 -8.16
CA ALA A 114 -28.01 -13.70 -7.31
C ALA A 114 -27.49 -13.93 -5.88
N SER A 115 -27.74 -15.11 -5.29
CA SER A 115 -27.23 -15.49 -3.97
C SER A 115 -25.71 -15.66 -3.91
N ASN A 116 -25.06 -15.84 -5.06
CA ASN A 116 -23.61 -15.87 -5.18
C ASN A 116 -23.01 -14.48 -5.48
N ASN A 117 -23.69 -13.40 -5.04
CA ASN A 117 -23.26 -12.01 -5.21
C ASN A 117 -23.09 -11.58 -6.69
N ASN A 118 -23.84 -12.20 -7.61
CA ASN A 118 -23.95 -11.66 -8.95
C ASN A 118 -24.92 -10.48 -8.97
N TRP A 119 -24.38 -9.26 -8.87
CA TRP A 119 -25.13 -8.01 -8.74
C TRP A 119 -26.10 -7.73 -9.90
N GLU A 120 -25.75 -8.18 -11.10
CA GLU A 120 -26.64 -8.10 -12.26
C GLU A 120 -27.87 -8.98 -12.04
N LYS A 121 -27.65 -10.20 -11.54
CA LYS A 121 -28.72 -11.16 -11.26
C LYS A 121 -29.57 -10.76 -10.05
N VAL A 122 -29.00 -10.11 -9.04
CA VAL A 122 -29.77 -9.46 -7.97
C VAL A 122 -30.68 -8.38 -8.55
N THR A 123 -30.19 -7.57 -9.50
CA THR A 123 -31.02 -6.55 -10.16
C THR A 123 -32.15 -7.19 -10.98
N SER A 124 -31.85 -8.23 -11.75
CA SER A 124 -32.83 -8.95 -12.57
C SER A 124 -33.95 -9.56 -11.71
N ILE A 125 -33.61 -10.29 -10.64
CA ILE A 125 -34.60 -10.95 -9.79
C ILE A 125 -35.46 -9.93 -9.02
N LEU A 126 -34.87 -8.81 -8.59
CA LEU A 126 -35.61 -7.74 -7.92
C LEU A 126 -36.67 -7.15 -8.84
N LYS A 127 -36.28 -6.80 -10.06
CA LYS A 127 -37.18 -6.26 -11.08
C LYS A 127 -38.29 -7.24 -11.43
N SER A 128 -37.95 -8.49 -11.72
CA SER A 128 -38.94 -9.53 -12.05
C SER A 128 -39.92 -9.77 -10.90
N GLY A 129 -39.46 -9.82 -9.65
CA GLY A 129 -40.34 -9.96 -8.50
C GLY A 129 -41.27 -8.76 -8.28
N SER A 130 -40.79 -7.53 -8.48
CA SER A 130 -41.62 -6.32 -8.40
C SER A 130 -42.70 -6.32 -9.48
N GLU A 131 -42.35 -6.64 -10.73
CA GLU A 131 -43.29 -6.72 -11.85
C GLU A 131 -44.32 -7.82 -11.61
N PHE A 132 -43.90 -8.97 -11.09
CA PHE A 132 -44.78 -10.07 -10.73
C PHE A 132 -45.80 -9.67 -9.66
N ILE A 133 -45.35 -9.05 -8.56
CA ILE A 133 -46.24 -8.58 -7.48
C ILE A 133 -47.31 -7.65 -8.04
N ALA A 134 -46.91 -6.69 -8.87
CA ALA A 134 -47.83 -5.73 -9.48
C ALA A 134 -48.88 -6.41 -10.38
N ASN A 135 -48.46 -7.40 -11.18
CA ASN A 135 -49.34 -8.08 -12.13
C ASN A 135 -50.30 -9.08 -11.47
N HIS A 136 -49.91 -9.68 -10.33
CA HIS A 136 -50.66 -10.76 -9.67
C HIS A 136 -51.14 -10.41 -8.26
N THR A 137 -51.28 -9.11 -7.94
CA THR A 137 -51.66 -8.66 -6.59
C THR A 137 -52.97 -9.28 -6.09
N ALA A 138 -53.98 -9.44 -6.95
CA ALA A 138 -55.27 -10.02 -6.58
C ALA A 138 -55.12 -11.48 -6.11
N ASP A 139 -54.36 -12.29 -6.86
CA ASP A 139 -54.11 -13.70 -6.52
C ASP A 139 -53.25 -13.81 -5.25
N LEU A 140 -52.23 -12.97 -5.13
CA LEU A 140 -51.30 -13.00 -4.00
C LEU A 140 -51.96 -12.60 -2.68
N THR A 141 -52.91 -11.66 -2.70
CA THR A 141 -53.62 -11.19 -1.49
C THR A 141 -54.86 -12.00 -1.14
N ALA A 142 -55.32 -12.88 -2.03
CA ALA A 142 -56.48 -13.71 -1.78
C ALA A 142 -56.32 -14.57 -0.52
N GLY A 143 -57.37 -14.62 0.30
CA GLY A 143 -57.38 -15.40 1.55
C GLY A 143 -56.37 -14.92 2.59
N ASP A 144 -56.06 -13.62 2.63
CA ASP A 144 -55.10 -13.00 3.55
C ASP A 144 -53.67 -13.59 3.45
N ASN A 145 -53.29 -14.11 2.27
CA ASN A 145 -52.00 -14.76 2.02
C ASN A 145 -50.81 -13.78 2.03
N MET A 146 -50.76 -12.83 1.09
CA MET A 146 -49.76 -11.77 1.07
C MET A 146 -50.24 -10.54 1.84
N PRO A 147 -49.49 -10.04 2.84
CA PRO A 147 -49.83 -8.80 3.54
C PRO A 147 -49.89 -7.59 2.61
N ALA A 148 -50.87 -6.72 2.81
CA ALA A 148 -51.08 -5.52 1.96
C ALA A 148 -49.85 -4.59 1.87
N GLY A 149 -49.00 -4.56 2.92
CA GLY A 149 -47.77 -3.75 2.95
C GLY A 149 -46.56 -4.40 2.28
N PHE A 150 -46.61 -5.69 1.91
CA PHE A 150 -45.45 -6.41 1.40
C PHE A 150 -44.91 -5.83 0.09
N ALA A 151 -45.79 -5.45 -0.84
CA ALA A 151 -45.39 -4.84 -2.11
C ALA A 151 -44.56 -3.56 -1.90
N THR A 152 -44.96 -2.73 -0.94
CA THR A 152 -44.21 -1.52 -0.56
C THR A 152 -42.85 -1.89 0.02
N THR A 153 -42.81 -2.79 1.01
CA THR A 153 -41.55 -3.22 1.64
C THR A 153 -40.56 -3.81 0.62
N TYR A 154 -41.04 -4.62 -0.32
CA TYR A 154 -40.23 -5.20 -1.39
C TYR A 154 -39.61 -4.11 -2.27
N ASN A 155 -40.42 -3.15 -2.71
CA ASN A 155 -39.98 -2.06 -3.58
C ASN A 155 -39.05 -1.08 -2.86
N ASP A 156 -39.29 -0.80 -1.58
CA ASP A 156 -38.40 0.04 -0.77
C ASP A 156 -37.00 -0.60 -0.64
N ALA A 157 -36.93 -1.92 -0.42
CA ALA A 157 -35.67 -2.64 -0.39
C ALA A 157 -34.94 -2.61 -1.74
N MET A 158 -35.68 -2.79 -2.85
CA MET A 158 -35.14 -2.67 -4.21
C MET A 158 -34.63 -1.25 -4.50
N ASN A 159 -35.38 -0.23 -4.11
CA ASN A 159 -35.02 1.18 -4.30
C ASN A 159 -33.78 1.58 -3.46
N ALA A 160 -33.57 0.95 -2.29
CA ALA A 160 -32.37 1.13 -1.50
C ALA A 160 -31.13 0.43 -2.10
N TYR A 161 -31.32 -0.68 -2.83
CA TYR A 161 -30.23 -1.42 -3.47
C TYR A 161 -29.58 -0.68 -4.64
N GLY A 162 -30.37 -0.07 -5.52
CA GLY A 162 -29.90 0.60 -6.74
C GLY A 162 -28.80 1.66 -6.50
N PRO A 163 -28.99 2.61 -5.56
CA PRO A 163 -27.99 3.62 -5.24
C PRO A 163 -26.66 3.05 -4.75
N ILE A 164 -26.69 2.01 -3.91
CA ILE A 164 -25.48 1.36 -3.36
C ILE A 164 -24.71 0.67 -4.50
N LEU A 165 -25.42 -0.02 -5.40
CA LEU A 165 -24.81 -0.63 -6.58
C LEU A 165 -24.18 0.44 -7.51
N GLY A 166 -24.85 1.59 -7.69
CA GLY A 166 -24.33 2.71 -8.47
C GLY A 166 -23.04 3.29 -7.87
N GLN A 167 -23.04 3.55 -6.56
CA GLN A 167 -21.84 4.02 -5.83
C GLN A 167 -20.70 3.02 -5.89
N PHE A 168 -20.98 1.73 -5.72
CA PHE A 168 -19.97 0.67 -5.82
C PHE A 168 -19.29 0.65 -7.20
N LYS A 169 -20.06 0.75 -8.29
CA LYS A 169 -19.51 0.82 -9.65
C LYS A 169 -18.73 2.10 -9.92
N ALA A 170 -19.26 3.25 -9.50
CA ALA A 170 -18.57 4.53 -9.65
C ALA A 170 -17.21 4.52 -8.94
N GLN A 171 -17.13 3.97 -7.73
CA GLN A 171 -15.87 3.85 -7.00
C GLN A 171 -14.87 2.90 -7.67
N GLN A 172 -15.32 1.85 -8.35
CA GLN A 172 -14.42 1.00 -9.14
C GLN A 172 -13.76 1.78 -10.29
N GLU A 173 -14.53 2.63 -10.98
CA GLU A 173 -14.01 3.48 -12.05
C GLU A 173 -13.10 4.59 -11.49
N GLU A 174 -13.53 5.26 -10.42
CA GLU A 174 -12.77 6.31 -9.74
C GLU A 174 -11.44 5.79 -9.17
N ALA A 175 -11.36 4.53 -8.72
CA ALA A 175 -10.12 3.95 -8.23
C ALA A 175 -9.06 3.80 -9.33
N GLU A 176 -9.47 3.40 -10.55
CA GLU A 176 -8.58 3.31 -11.71
C GLU A 176 -8.15 4.70 -12.18
N VAL A 177 -9.10 5.63 -12.29
CA VAL A 177 -8.82 7.02 -12.64
C VAL A 177 -7.89 7.67 -11.61
N GLY A 178 -8.15 7.48 -10.32
CA GLY A 178 -7.36 8.02 -9.22
C GLY A 178 -5.92 7.52 -9.21
N THR A 179 -5.72 6.22 -9.47
CA THR A 179 -4.38 5.64 -9.64
C THR A 179 -3.65 6.29 -10.81
N ASN A 180 -4.32 6.47 -11.96
CA ASN A 180 -3.73 7.11 -13.13
C ASN A 180 -3.42 8.60 -12.90
N VAL A 181 -4.28 9.32 -12.17
CA VAL A 181 -4.08 10.72 -11.79
C VAL A 181 -2.87 10.86 -10.89
N LYS A 182 -2.74 10.03 -9.84
CA LYS A 182 -1.57 10.06 -8.94
C LYS A 182 -0.28 9.69 -9.67
N LEU A 183 -0.32 8.67 -10.51
CA LEU A 183 0.81 8.29 -11.35
C LEU A 183 1.23 9.42 -12.31
N SER A 184 0.26 10.10 -12.91
CA SER A 184 0.53 11.23 -13.80
C SER A 184 1.16 12.41 -13.05
N ALA A 185 0.61 12.78 -11.89
CA ALA A 185 1.15 13.83 -11.03
C ALA A 185 2.59 13.51 -10.60
N ASN A 186 2.85 12.29 -10.13
CA ASN A 186 4.18 11.85 -9.71
C ASN A 186 5.18 11.83 -10.88
N ASN A 187 4.75 11.41 -12.08
CA ASN A 187 5.59 11.47 -13.26
C ASN A 187 5.93 12.92 -13.66
N THR A 188 4.97 13.85 -13.57
CA THR A 188 5.22 15.28 -13.82
C THR A 188 6.23 15.86 -12.83
N VAL A 189 6.08 15.57 -11.53
CA VAL A 189 7.05 15.94 -10.49
C VAL A 189 8.44 15.44 -10.84
N TYR A 190 8.56 14.15 -11.17
CA TYR A 190 9.84 13.54 -11.52
C TYR A 190 10.47 14.19 -12.75
N GLU A 191 9.71 14.43 -13.81
CA GLU A 191 10.23 15.05 -15.04
C GLU A 191 10.74 16.47 -14.81
N ASP A 192 10.00 17.28 -14.06
CA ASP A 192 10.41 18.65 -13.77
C ASP A 192 11.63 18.69 -12.83
N LEU A 193 11.70 17.76 -11.88
CA LEU A 193 12.86 17.55 -11.03
C LEU A 193 14.10 17.18 -11.87
N GLN A 194 13.99 16.24 -12.80
CA GLN A 194 15.11 15.83 -13.68
C GLN A 194 15.63 17.00 -14.52
N LYS A 195 14.74 17.82 -15.11
CA LYS A 195 15.14 19.01 -15.88
C LYS A 195 15.95 20.00 -15.03
N MET A 196 15.50 20.25 -13.80
CA MET A 196 16.20 21.15 -12.88
C MET A 196 17.54 20.57 -12.43
N MET A 197 17.58 19.27 -12.11
CA MET A 197 18.80 18.56 -11.76
C MET A 197 19.84 18.57 -12.90
N ASP A 198 19.40 18.44 -14.16
CA ASP A 198 20.28 18.55 -15.33
C ASP A 198 20.92 19.94 -15.43
N ASP A 199 20.14 21.00 -15.19
CA ASP A 199 20.65 22.38 -15.14
C ASP A 199 21.65 22.58 -13.99
N GLY A 200 21.35 22.06 -12.80
CA GLY A 200 22.25 22.11 -11.64
C GLY A 200 23.57 21.36 -11.89
N LYS A 201 23.52 20.16 -12.48
CA LYS A 201 24.72 19.41 -12.87
C LYS A 201 25.58 20.17 -13.87
N PHE A 202 24.95 20.86 -14.83
CA PHE A 202 25.66 21.67 -15.81
C PHE A 202 26.34 22.90 -15.18
N LEU A 203 25.64 23.61 -14.29
CA LEU A 203 26.16 24.76 -13.54
C LEU A 203 27.39 24.37 -12.71
N TYR A 204 27.30 23.29 -11.96
CA TYR A 204 28.33 22.85 -11.02
C TYR A 204 29.25 21.77 -11.58
N ARG A 205 29.38 21.65 -12.90
CA ARG A 205 30.24 20.63 -13.55
C ARG A 205 31.68 20.57 -13.03
N ASN A 206 32.19 21.69 -12.49
CA ASN A 206 33.54 21.83 -11.94
C ASN A 206 33.58 21.81 -10.39
N ASP A 207 32.44 21.74 -9.70
CA ASP A 207 32.33 21.68 -8.25
C ASP A 207 31.55 20.41 -7.88
N ALA A 208 32.28 19.33 -7.59
CA ALA A 208 31.68 18.03 -7.33
C ALA A 208 30.70 18.05 -6.15
N SER A 209 31.03 18.79 -5.09
CA SER A 209 30.19 18.87 -3.89
C SER A 209 28.85 19.54 -4.15
N LYS A 210 28.83 20.62 -4.95
CA LYS A 210 27.56 21.25 -5.35
C LYS A 210 26.82 20.45 -6.40
N ARG A 211 27.54 19.85 -7.35
CA ARG A 211 26.95 19.01 -8.41
C ARG A 211 26.19 17.83 -7.83
N ASP A 212 26.72 17.18 -6.79
CA ASP A 212 26.13 15.98 -6.20
C ASP A 212 24.76 16.28 -5.54
N GLN A 213 24.48 17.53 -5.15
CA GLN A 213 23.15 17.97 -4.68
C GLN A 213 22.07 17.94 -5.78
N PHE A 214 22.50 17.86 -7.05
CA PHE A 214 21.63 17.81 -8.23
C PHE A 214 21.75 16.48 -8.99
N VAL A 215 22.30 15.45 -8.37
CA VAL A 215 22.30 14.08 -8.91
C VAL A 215 21.23 13.28 -8.20
N PHE A 216 20.18 12.88 -8.92
CA PHE A 216 19.03 12.17 -8.37
C PHE A 216 19.42 10.99 -7.46
N GLU A 217 20.31 10.12 -7.91
CA GLU A 217 20.77 8.97 -7.12
C GLU A 217 21.54 9.38 -5.85
N GLN A 218 22.28 10.49 -5.87
CA GLN A 218 22.99 10.97 -4.67
C GLN A 218 22.02 11.54 -3.64
N VAL A 219 21.05 12.35 -4.08
CA VAL A 219 20.01 12.88 -3.21
C VAL A 219 19.12 11.75 -2.69
N LYS A 220 18.80 10.77 -3.53
CA LYS A 220 18.11 9.54 -3.13
C LYS A 220 18.89 8.82 -2.02
N ASN A 221 20.20 8.65 -2.14
CA ASN A 221 21.01 8.03 -1.09
C ASN A 221 20.99 8.80 0.25
N LEU A 222 20.70 10.11 0.23
CA LEU A 222 20.50 10.91 1.45
C LEU A 222 19.10 10.68 2.06
N VAL A 223 18.08 10.57 1.21
CA VAL A 223 16.66 10.42 1.60
C VAL A 223 16.32 8.99 2.01
N THR A 224 16.77 8.02 1.21
CA THR A 224 16.69 6.60 1.53
C THR A 224 17.58 6.39 2.73
N ASN A 225 16.99 6.48 3.93
CA ASN A 225 17.66 6.13 5.19
C ASN A 225 18.45 4.85 4.94
N PRO A 226 19.81 4.88 4.94
CA PRO A 226 20.55 3.65 4.90
C PRO A 226 20.20 2.96 6.21
N GLY A 227 19.39 1.89 6.16
CA GLY A 227 19.14 1.05 7.32
C GLY A 227 20.45 0.89 8.08
N LYS A 228 20.46 1.28 9.36
CA LYS A 228 21.69 1.52 10.14
C LYS A 228 22.74 0.47 9.77
N ALA A 229 23.87 0.91 9.23
CA ALA A 229 24.99 0.01 8.99
C ALA A 229 25.35 -0.64 10.33
N GLY A 230 25.28 -1.96 10.39
CA GLY A 230 25.37 -2.67 11.65
C GLY A 230 26.04 -4.02 11.49
N LEU A 231 26.50 -4.58 12.60
CA LEU A 231 27.15 -5.89 12.64
C LEU A 231 26.47 -6.72 13.72
N VAL A 232 25.90 -7.84 13.30
CA VAL A 232 25.47 -8.89 14.22
C VAL A 232 26.59 -9.91 14.32
N VAL A 233 27.13 -10.09 15.53
CA VAL A 233 28.13 -11.11 15.82
C VAL A 233 27.48 -12.22 16.62
N THR A 234 27.79 -13.47 16.25
CA THR A 234 27.44 -14.66 17.02
C THR A 234 28.72 -15.44 17.33
N VAL A 235 28.93 -15.75 18.60
CA VAL A 235 30.12 -16.44 19.10
C VAL A 235 29.69 -17.78 19.70
N VAL A 236 30.29 -18.85 19.23
CA VAL A 236 30.06 -20.22 19.71
C VAL A 236 31.39 -20.93 19.95
N GLU A 237 31.38 -21.98 20.75
CA GLU A 237 32.49 -22.93 20.83
C GLU A 237 32.58 -23.76 19.53
N ALA A 238 33.79 -23.97 19.01
CA ALA A 238 34.02 -24.54 17.69
C ALA A 238 33.59 -26.01 17.51
N ILE A 239 33.56 -26.81 18.59
CA ILE A 239 33.23 -28.24 18.50
C ILE A 239 31.80 -28.51 18.97
N SER A 240 31.44 -28.01 20.16
CA SER A 240 30.12 -28.25 20.75
C SER A 240 29.02 -27.36 20.16
N PHE A 241 29.39 -26.29 19.44
CA PHE A 241 28.50 -25.22 18.96
C PHE A 241 27.67 -24.55 20.07
N ILE A 242 28.08 -24.70 21.33
CA ILE A 242 27.43 -24.03 22.47
C ILE A 242 27.69 -22.52 22.35
N PRO A 243 26.65 -21.68 22.46
CA PRO A 243 26.82 -20.23 22.47
C PRO A 243 27.67 -19.75 23.65
N LEU A 244 28.61 -18.86 23.38
CA LEU A 244 29.48 -18.28 24.39
C LEU A 244 28.92 -16.93 24.84
N ALA A 245 28.27 -16.91 26.00
CA ALA A 245 27.86 -15.68 26.67
C ALA A 245 29.07 -14.91 27.24
N ASP A 246 28.93 -13.60 27.38
CA ASP A 246 29.96 -12.69 27.91
C ASP A 246 31.29 -12.67 27.13
N ALA A 247 31.31 -13.15 25.88
CA ALA A 247 32.45 -12.98 24.98
C ALA A 247 32.58 -11.49 24.61
N SER A 248 33.78 -10.93 24.73
CA SER A 248 34.09 -9.56 24.33
C SER A 248 34.24 -9.50 22.81
N VAL A 249 33.48 -8.61 22.18
CA VAL A 249 33.56 -8.31 20.76
C VAL A 249 33.94 -6.85 20.60
N VAL A 250 35.06 -6.59 19.95
CA VAL A 250 35.59 -5.24 19.68
C VAL A 250 35.55 -4.99 18.19
N VAL A 251 34.91 -3.90 17.78
CA VAL A 251 34.86 -3.44 16.38
C VAL A 251 35.61 -2.12 16.28
N GLN A 252 36.55 -2.03 15.35
CA GLN A 252 37.35 -0.82 15.13
C GLN A 252 37.38 -0.42 13.65
N ALA A 253 36.94 0.80 13.37
CA ALA A 253 37.16 1.46 12.08
C ALA A 253 38.57 2.11 12.04
N PRO A 254 39.19 2.26 10.86
CA PRO A 254 40.44 2.99 10.72
C PRO A 254 40.32 4.40 11.33
N GLU A 255 41.29 4.78 12.17
CA GLU A 255 41.39 6.11 12.78
C GLU A 255 40.23 6.52 13.71
N ASN A 256 39.36 5.58 14.10
CA ASN A 256 38.21 5.82 14.96
C ASN A 256 38.30 5.03 16.27
N PRO A 257 37.63 5.48 17.36
CA PRO A 257 37.59 4.76 18.62
C PRO A 257 36.92 3.40 18.45
N ALA A 258 37.48 2.38 19.09
CA ALA A 258 36.91 1.04 19.08
C ALA A 258 35.60 1.00 19.89
N THR A 259 34.62 0.25 19.39
CA THR A 259 33.36 -0.02 20.09
C THR A 259 33.41 -1.45 20.61
N GLU A 260 33.12 -1.65 21.89
CA GLU A 260 33.11 -2.96 22.53
C GLU A 260 31.70 -3.31 23.01
N LEU A 261 31.26 -4.54 22.73
CA LEU A 261 30.04 -5.13 23.28
C LEU A 261 30.33 -6.56 23.75
N LYS A 262 29.56 -7.01 24.74
CA LYS A 262 29.56 -8.41 25.17
C LYS A 262 28.41 -9.18 24.55
N THR A 263 28.61 -10.47 24.30
CA THR A 263 27.56 -11.37 23.83
C THR A 263 26.53 -11.68 24.93
N ASP A 264 25.27 -11.82 24.52
CA ASP A 264 24.16 -12.24 25.38
C ASP A 264 24.19 -13.76 25.68
N VAL A 265 23.17 -14.26 26.39
CA VAL A 265 23.01 -15.69 26.73
C VAL A 265 22.94 -16.62 25.51
N ASN A 266 22.66 -16.07 24.32
CA ASN A 266 22.63 -16.79 23.04
C ASN A 266 23.94 -16.60 22.26
N GLY A 267 24.99 -16.08 22.89
CA GLY A 267 26.27 -15.81 22.25
C GLY A 267 26.21 -14.70 21.20
N LYS A 268 25.21 -13.80 21.26
CA LYS A 268 24.97 -12.78 20.23
C LYS A 268 25.18 -11.37 20.74
N CYS A 269 25.78 -10.50 19.93
CA CYS A 269 25.75 -9.05 20.15
C CYS A 269 25.46 -8.33 18.82
N THR A 270 24.92 -7.12 18.91
CA THR A 270 24.53 -6.31 17.75
C THR A 270 25.10 -4.90 17.89
N PHE A 271 25.91 -4.49 16.92
CA PHE A 271 26.42 -3.14 16.78
C PHE A 271 25.56 -2.37 15.80
N ASP A 272 25.08 -1.20 16.23
CA ASP A 272 24.29 -0.29 15.41
C ASP A 272 25.11 0.95 15.04
N GLY A 273 24.93 1.47 13.82
CA GLY A 273 25.54 2.73 13.40
C GLY A 273 27.05 2.67 13.17
N LEU A 274 27.57 1.50 12.74
CA LEU A 274 28.98 1.33 12.42
C LEU A 274 29.36 2.13 11.17
N LEU A 275 30.59 2.64 11.15
CA LEU A 275 31.15 3.32 9.98
C LEU A 275 31.28 2.35 8.81
N VAL A 276 30.82 2.81 7.64
CA VAL A 276 30.88 2.08 6.38
C VAL A 276 32.33 1.95 5.94
N GLY A 277 32.73 0.76 5.51
CA GLY A 277 34.12 0.46 5.14
C GLY A 277 34.63 -0.83 5.78
N THR A 278 35.92 -1.10 5.60
CA THR A 278 36.58 -2.27 6.20
C THR A 278 36.90 -1.97 7.66
N ASN A 279 36.26 -2.70 8.57
CA ASN A 279 36.46 -2.63 10.01
C ASN A 279 37.18 -3.89 10.50
N SER A 280 38.03 -3.79 11.52
CA SER A 280 38.57 -4.96 12.21
C SER A 280 37.61 -5.40 13.32
N VAL A 281 37.37 -6.70 13.42
CA VAL A 281 36.52 -7.31 14.45
C VAL A 281 37.35 -8.31 15.22
N LYS A 282 37.52 -8.08 16.52
CA LYS A 282 38.23 -8.95 17.45
C LYS A 282 37.24 -9.59 18.42
N VAL A 283 37.37 -10.88 18.66
CA VAL A 283 36.52 -11.65 19.59
C VAL A 283 37.38 -12.41 20.60
N GLU A 284 37.06 -12.27 21.87
CA GLU A 284 37.74 -12.94 22.99
C GLU A 284 36.72 -13.52 23.97
N ALA A 285 36.96 -14.75 24.45
CA ALA A 285 36.15 -15.39 25.48
C ALA A 285 37.05 -16.11 26.49
N ALA A 286 36.66 -16.11 27.77
CA ALA A 286 37.44 -16.78 28.81
C ALA A 286 37.61 -18.28 28.51
N GLY A 287 38.83 -18.80 28.62
CA GLY A 287 39.16 -20.20 28.34
C GLY A 287 39.15 -20.60 26.85
N HIS A 288 39.12 -19.65 25.92
CA HIS A 288 39.12 -19.89 24.48
C HIS A 288 40.19 -19.05 23.77
N VAL A 289 40.66 -19.52 22.62
CA VAL A 289 41.60 -18.79 21.76
C VAL A 289 40.83 -17.69 21.00
N GLY A 290 41.26 -16.44 21.16
CA GLY A 290 40.64 -15.28 20.49
C GLY A 290 40.89 -15.25 18.97
N GLN A 291 40.02 -14.55 18.24
CA GLN A 291 40.09 -14.41 16.78
C GLN A 291 39.96 -12.95 16.36
N SER A 292 40.56 -12.60 15.21
CA SER A 292 40.48 -11.26 14.61
C SER A 292 40.28 -11.38 13.09
N VAL A 293 39.29 -10.67 12.55
CA VAL A 293 38.92 -10.73 11.12
C VAL A 293 38.54 -9.34 10.63
N GLU A 294 38.88 -9.02 9.38
CA GLU A 294 38.39 -7.82 8.70
C GLU A 294 36.99 -8.06 8.12
N VAL A 295 36.09 -7.11 8.39
CA VAL A 295 34.70 -7.16 7.91
C VAL A 295 34.37 -5.85 7.19
N THR A 296 34.03 -5.97 5.90
CA THR A 296 33.50 -4.85 5.14
C THR A 296 32.04 -4.61 5.51
N ILE A 297 31.77 -3.47 6.15
CA ILE A 297 30.44 -2.99 6.50
C ILE A 297 29.93 -2.13 5.33
N LYS A 298 28.73 -2.44 4.84
CA LYS A 298 28.06 -1.72 3.75
C LYS A 298 26.90 -0.89 4.31
N THR A 299 26.63 0.26 3.70
CA THR A 299 25.43 1.06 3.98
C THR A 299 24.16 0.22 3.81
N GLY A 300 23.21 0.35 4.72
CA GLY A 300 21.87 -0.22 4.53
C GLY A 300 21.71 -1.69 4.91
N VAL A 301 22.74 -2.38 5.40
CA VAL A 301 22.70 -3.83 5.70
C VAL A 301 23.36 -4.15 7.04
N PHE A 302 22.74 -5.05 7.82
CA PHE A 302 23.42 -5.71 8.94
C PHE A 302 24.30 -6.83 8.41
N SER A 303 25.62 -6.64 8.47
CA SER A 303 26.57 -7.73 8.28
C SER A 303 26.36 -8.76 9.39
N ARG A 304 26.32 -10.06 9.04
CA ARG A 304 26.23 -11.13 10.03
C ARG A 304 27.51 -11.94 10.00
N ARG A 305 28.14 -12.10 11.16
CA ARG A 305 29.35 -12.91 11.29
C ARG A 305 29.26 -13.86 12.46
N ARG A 306 29.60 -15.12 12.19
CA ARG A 306 29.76 -16.15 13.20
C ARG A 306 31.25 -16.36 13.46
N PHE A 307 31.63 -16.43 14.73
CA PHE A 307 32.95 -16.80 15.20
C PHE A 307 32.85 -18.12 15.96
N GLU A 308 33.76 -19.02 15.65
CA GLU A 308 33.85 -20.35 16.25
C GLU A 308 35.18 -20.41 17.01
N LEU A 309 35.13 -20.27 18.33
CA LEU A 309 36.33 -20.20 19.16
C LEU A 309 36.73 -21.59 19.66
N VAL A 310 38.03 -21.88 19.58
CA VAL A 310 38.59 -23.15 20.06
C VAL A 310 38.90 -23.04 21.55
N LYS A 311 38.44 -24.01 22.35
CA LYS A 311 38.71 -24.08 23.79
C LYS A 311 40.19 -24.38 24.05
N ILE A 312 40.79 -23.71 25.03
CA ILE A 312 42.18 -23.91 25.49
C ILE A 312 42.28 -25.16 26.36
#